data_AF-A0A7S6S9G5-F1
#
_entry.id   AF-A0A7S6S9G5-F1
#
_cell.length_a   1.000
_cell.length_b   1.000
_cell.length_c   1.000
_cell.angle_alpha   90.00
_cell.angle_beta   90.00
_cell.angle_gamma   90.00
#
_symmetry.space_group_name_H-M   'P 1'
#
loop_
_entity.id
_entity.type
_entity.pdbx_description
1 polymer ?
#
loop_
_entity_poly.entity_id
_entity_poly.type
_entity_poly.pdbx_seq_one_letter_code
_entity_poly.pdbx_strand_id
1 'polypeptide(L)'
;MTEFEKFLKKLEDLTTSSNASCKEFTNLLIALGFQIENCGSAGHKIARHPAVSLIEYPNYNCGHNKGEAVKRPYIKKLYKFVKQHENAIKEHMK
;
A
#
# COMPACT_ATOMS: atom_id res chain seq x y z
N MET A 1 5.21 15.10 -14.12
CA MET A 1 4.74 14.24 -13.02
C MET A 1 5.30 12.84 -13.23
N THR A 2 6.20 12.41 -12.36
CA THR A 2 6.83 11.07 -12.39
C THR A 2 5.79 9.98 -12.09
N GLU A 3 6.09 8.72 -12.41
CA GLU A 3 5.19 7.60 -12.05
C GLU A 3 4.96 7.51 -10.54
N PHE A 4 6.03 7.69 -9.76
CA PHE A 4 5.93 7.78 -8.31
C PHE A 4 4.93 8.85 -7.87
N GLU A 5 5.01 10.07 -8.39
CA GLU A 5 4.10 11.16 -8.03
C GLU A 5 2.64 10.84 -8.36
N LYS A 6 2.39 10.19 -9.50
CA LYS A 6 1.05 9.74 -9.89
C LYS A 6 0.49 8.70 -8.90
N PHE A 7 1.31 7.71 -8.54
CA PHE A 7 0.87 6.67 -7.61
C PHE A 7 0.74 7.18 -6.17
N LEU A 8 1.64 8.06 -5.72
CA LEU A 8 1.53 8.71 -4.41
C LEU A 8 0.26 9.56 -4.33
N LYS A 9 -0.06 10.33 -5.38
CA LYS A 9 -1.32 11.08 -5.44
C LYS A 9 -2.53 10.16 -5.36
N LYS A 10 -2.54 9.07 -6.13
CA LYS A 10 -3.62 8.09 -6.07
C LYS A 10 -3.75 7.47 -4.67
N LEU A 11 -2.64 7.17 -4.01
CA LEU A 11 -2.62 6.60 -2.66
C LEU A 11 -3.17 7.60 -1.63
N GLU A 12 -2.83 8.88 -1.78
CA GLU A 12 -3.41 9.98 -1.01
C GLU A 12 -4.91 10.09 -1.19
N ASP A 13 -5.42 10.03 -2.42
CA ASP A 13 -6.85 10.11 -2.72
C ASP A 13 -7.64 8.96 -2.06
N LEU A 14 -7.04 7.76 -1.99
CA LEU A 14 -7.65 6.62 -1.29
C LEU A 14 -7.76 6.85 0.23
N THR A 15 -7.00 7.78 0.83
CA THR A 15 -7.09 8.06 2.27
C THR A 15 -8.40 8.73 2.68
N THR A 16 -9.10 9.36 1.72
CA THR A 16 -10.40 10.03 1.91
C THR A 16 -11.56 9.22 1.30
N SER A 17 -11.29 8.33 0.35
CA SER A 17 -12.28 7.42 -0.22
C SER A 17 -12.88 6.46 0.82
N SER A 18 -14.18 6.16 0.73
CA SER A 18 -14.86 5.16 1.56
C SER A 18 -14.81 3.74 0.99
N ASN A 19 -14.47 3.58 -0.29
CA ASN A 19 -14.79 2.37 -1.07
C ASN A 19 -13.56 1.78 -1.78
N ALA A 20 -12.35 2.05 -1.31
CA ALA A 20 -11.13 1.52 -1.91
C ALA A 20 -11.15 -0.02 -1.89
N SER A 21 -11.25 -0.65 -3.06
CA SER A 21 -11.26 -2.11 -3.13
C SER A 21 -9.88 -2.67 -2.78
N CYS A 22 -9.84 -3.88 -2.18
CA CYS A 22 -8.57 -4.57 -1.94
C CYS A 22 -7.72 -4.71 -3.19
N LYS A 23 -8.35 -5.02 -4.34
CA LYS A 23 -7.65 -5.18 -5.62
C LYS A 23 -7.00 -3.87 -6.06
N GLU A 24 -7.74 -2.77 -6.02
CA GLU A 24 -7.21 -1.45 -6.39
C GLU A 24 -6.04 -1.06 -5.47
N PHE A 25 -6.22 -1.20 -4.16
CA PHE A 25 -5.20 -0.84 -3.19
C PHE A 25 -3.93 -1.70 -3.34
N THR A 26 -4.10 -3.01 -3.48
CA THR A 26 -2.98 -3.95 -3.67
C THR A 26 -2.22 -3.68 -4.96
N ASN A 27 -2.93 -3.44 -6.07
CA ASN A 27 -2.29 -3.12 -7.35
C ASN A 27 -1.51 -1.81 -7.28
N LEU A 28 -2.02 -0.81 -6.55
CA LEU A 28 -1.33 0.45 -6.36
C LEU A 28 -0.04 0.28 -5.55
N LEU A 29 -0.06 -0.54 -4.50
CA LEU A 29 1.15 -0.85 -3.73
C LEU A 29 2.18 -1.60 -4.60
N ILE A 30 1.75 -2.57 -5.40
CA ILE A 30 2.66 -3.27 -6.33
C ILE A 30 3.28 -2.29 -7.33
N ALA A 31 2.49 -1.35 -7.87
CA ALA A 31 2.99 -0.32 -8.78
C ALA A 31 3.99 0.65 -8.12
N LEU A 32 3.90 0.81 -6.78
CA LEU A 32 4.88 1.54 -5.97
C LEU A 32 6.11 0.69 -5.59
N GLY A 33 6.24 -0.53 -6.11
CA GLY A 33 7.38 -1.42 -5.84
C GLY A 33 7.23 -2.31 -4.61
N PHE A 34 6.06 -2.37 -3.99
CA PHE A 34 5.83 -3.27 -2.85
C PHE A 34 5.65 -4.73 -3.29
N GLN A 35 6.24 -5.62 -2.51
CA GLN A 35 5.96 -7.04 -2.51
C GLN A 35 4.86 -7.33 -1.49
N ILE A 36 3.80 -8.01 -1.93
CA ILE A 36 2.62 -8.28 -1.12
C ILE A 36 2.58 -9.76 -0.76
N GLU A 37 2.67 -10.05 0.53
CA GLU A 37 2.61 -11.40 1.06
C GLU A 37 1.25 -11.65 1.72
N ASN A 38 0.64 -12.80 1.44
CA ASN A 38 -0.58 -13.23 2.13
C ASN A 38 -0.18 -13.95 3.42
N CYS A 39 -0.67 -13.46 4.56
CA CYS A 39 -0.30 -14.00 5.86
C CYS A 39 -1.53 -14.61 6.53
N GLY A 40 -1.62 -15.94 6.49
CA GLY A 40 -2.68 -16.69 7.16
C GLY A 40 -4.04 -16.62 6.46
N SER A 41 -5.07 -16.96 7.22
CA SER A 41 -6.47 -16.93 6.80
C SER A 41 -7.07 -15.52 6.96
N ALA A 42 -8.19 -15.27 6.27
CA ALA A 42 -9.01 -14.07 6.49
C ALA A 42 -8.45 -12.73 5.93
N GLY A 43 -7.75 -12.78 4.79
CA GLY A 43 -7.48 -11.57 3.97
C GLY A 43 -6.36 -10.65 4.49
N HIS A 44 -5.57 -11.10 5.46
CA HIS A 44 -4.39 -10.39 5.97
C HIS A 44 -3.23 -10.42 4.96
N LYS A 45 -2.57 -9.26 4.82
CA LYS A 45 -1.46 -9.05 3.90
C LYS A 45 -0.35 -8.23 4.55
N ILE A 46 0.89 -8.52 4.22
CA ILE A 46 2.06 -7.71 4.57
C ILE A 46 2.58 -7.06 3.29
N ALA A 47 2.84 -5.75 3.37
CA ALA A 47 3.43 -4.97 2.29
C ALA A 47 4.90 -4.69 2.60
N ARG A 48 5.81 -5.36 1.89
CA ARG A 48 7.26 -5.18 2.00
C ARG A 48 7.76 -4.32 0.85
N HIS A 49 8.70 -3.42 1.12
CA HIS A 49 9.34 -2.65 0.06
C HIS A 49 10.85 -2.94 0.09
N PRO A 50 11.47 -3.42 -1.01
CA PRO A 50 12.87 -3.86 -1.01
C PRO A 50 13.85 -2.71 -0.73
N ALA A 51 13.49 -1.48 -1.10
CA ALA A 51 14.30 -0.28 -0.80
C ALA A 51 14.24 0.16 0.68
N VAL A 52 13.44 -0.49 1.52
CA VAL A 52 13.30 -0.13 2.94
C VAL A 52 13.49 -1.38 3.80
N SER A 53 14.56 -1.42 4.57
CA SER A 53 14.79 -2.45 5.57
C SER A 53 14.13 -2.04 6.88
N LEU A 54 13.11 -2.78 7.32
CA LEU A 54 12.45 -2.58 8.60
C LEU A 54 12.43 -3.88 9.41
N ILE A 55 12.41 -3.73 10.73
CA ILE A 55 12.16 -4.83 11.68
C ILE A 55 10.71 -5.32 11.52
N GLU A 56 9.76 -4.41 11.30
CA GLU A 56 8.34 -4.73 11.07
C GLU A 56 7.78 -3.97 9.86
N TYR A 57 7.18 -4.69 8.92
CA TYR A 57 6.56 -4.12 7.73
C TYR A 57 5.09 -3.79 7.93
N PRO A 58 4.55 -2.78 7.23
CA PRO A 58 3.13 -2.45 7.30
C PRO A 58 2.26 -3.61 6.80
N ASN A 59 1.27 -3.97 7.62
CA ASN A 59 0.22 -4.92 7.25
C ASN A 59 -1.08 -4.19 6.90
N TYR A 60 -1.94 -4.89 6.15
CA TYR A 60 -3.31 -4.49 5.89
C TYR A 60 -4.21 -5.70 5.76
N ASN A 61 -5.52 -5.50 5.94
CA ASN A 61 -6.50 -6.57 5.77
C ASN A 61 -7.51 -6.15 4.71
N CYS A 62 -7.79 -7.07 3.78
CA CYS A 62 -8.70 -6.92 2.66
C CYS A 62 -10.16 -7.31 2.95
N GLY A 63 -10.50 -7.50 4.23
CA GLY A 63 -11.76 -8.06 4.66
C GLY A 63 -11.82 -9.58 4.52
N HIS A 64 -12.86 -10.17 5.09
CA HIS A 64 -13.13 -11.60 4.98
C HIS A 64 -14.01 -11.91 3.77
N ASN A 65 -14.79 -10.92 3.32
CA ASN A 65 -15.75 -11.08 2.24
C ASN A 65 -15.19 -10.58 0.91
N LYS A 66 -15.59 -11.25 -0.18
CA LYS A 66 -15.23 -10.82 -1.53
C LYS A 66 -15.81 -9.43 -1.81
N GLY A 67 -14.94 -8.49 -2.18
CA GLY A 67 -15.34 -7.11 -2.51
C GLY A 67 -15.37 -6.14 -1.33
N GLU A 68 -14.96 -6.59 -0.14
CA GLU A 68 -14.86 -5.70 1.03
C GLU A 68 -13.79 -4.62 0.79
N ALA A 69 -14.10 -3.39 1.21
CA ALA A 69 -13.21 -2.26 1.08
C ALA A 69 -12.08 -2.35 2.11
N VAL A 70 -10.88 -1.91 1.73
CA VAL A 70 -9.77 -1.79 2.67
C VAL A 70 -10.09 -0.69 3.67
N LYS A 71 -9.97 -1.01 4.96
CA LYS A 71 -10.23 -0.02 6.02
C LYS A 71 -9.24 1.15 5.88
N ARG A 72 -9.77 2.38 5.90
CA ARG A 72 -9.01 3.63 5.80
C ARG A 72 -7.75 3.72 6.68
N PRO A 73 -7.72 3.22 7.93
CA PRO A 73 -6.51 3.25 8.75
C PRO A 73 -5.30 2.56 8.09
N TYR A 74 -5.51 1.46 7.35
CA TYR A 74 -4.43 0.77 6.64
C TYR A 74 -3.90 1.61 5.48
N ILE A 75 -4.79 2.25 4.73
CA ILE A 75 -4.42 3.13 3.61
C ILE A 75 -3.60 4.31 4.14
N LYS A 76 -4.05 4.95 5.23
CA LYS A 76 -3.33 6.05 5.88
C LYS A 76 -1.96 5.62 6.42
N LYS A 77 -1.86 4.42 7.00
CA LYS A 77 -0.59 3.86 7.48
C LYS A 77 0.40 3.71 6.33
N LEU A 78 -0.04 3.12 5.21
CA LEU A 78 0.81 2.92 4.04
C LEU A 78 1.15 4.22 3.31
N TYR A 79 0.22 5.17 3.19
CA TYR A 79 0.52 6.52 2.69
C TYR A 79 1.62 7.20 3.50
N LYS A 80 1.52 7.18 4.84
CA LYS A 80 2.56 7.74 5.72
C LYS A 80 3.90 7.06 5.53
N PHE A 81 3.90 5.72 5.42
CA PHE A 81 5.12 4.96 5.15
C PHE A 81 5.78 5.41 3.82
N VAL A 82 4.99 5.52 2.74
CA VAL A 82 5.53 5.94 1.43
C VAL A 82 6.09 7.36 1.49
N LYS A 83 5.42 8.30 2.18
CA LYS A 83 5.95 9.66 2.38
C LYS A 83 7.23 9.68 3.20
N GLN A 84 7.31 8.87 4.25
CA GLN A 84 8.48 8.80 5.12
C GLN A 84 9.71 8.27 4.38
N HIS A 85 9.52 7.34 3.45
CA HIS A 85 10.59 6.69 2.67
C HIS A 85 10.60 7.13 1.20
N GLU A 86 10.07 8.32 0.91
CA GLU A 86 9.82 8.81 -0.44
C GLU A 86 11.07 8.76 -1.32
N ASN A 87 12.24 9.19 -0.83
CA ASN A 87 13.47 9.20 -1.60
C ASN A 87 13.94 7.78 -1.97
N ALA A 88 13.91 6.84 -1.02
CA ALA A 88 14.34 5.46 -1.25
C ALA A 88 13.41 4.74 -2.23
N ILE A 89 12.09 4.95 -2.10
CA ILE A 89 11.10 4.37 -3.02
C ILE A 89 11.24 5.00 -4.41
N LYS A 90 11.37 6.33 -4.50
CA LYS A 90 11.60 7.04 -5.76
C LYS A 90 12.84 6.53 -6.49
N GLU A 91 13.94 6.29 -5.78
CA GLU A 91 15.17 5.78 -6.35
C GLU A 91 15.03 4.36 -6.88
N HIS A 92 14.31 3.50 -6.15
CA HIS A 92 14.04 2.12 -6.56
C HIS A 92 13.14 2.00 -7.80
N MET A 93 12.28 3.00 -8.03
CA MET A 93 11.36 3.05 -9.18
C MET A 93 11.99 3.63 -10.46
N LYS A 94 13.24 4.08 -10.43
CA LYS A 94 13.96 4.55 -11.62
C LYS A 94 14.54 3.39 -12.41
#